data_AF-A0A1G6PGE2-F1
#
_entry.id   AF-A0A1G6PGE2-F1
#
_cell.length_a   1.000
_cell.length_b   1.000
_cell.length_c   1.000
_cell.angle_alpha   90.00
_cell.angle_beta   90.00
_cell.angle_gamma   90.00
#
_symmetry.space_group_name_H-M   'P 1'
#
loop_
_entity.id
_entity.type
_entity.pdbx_description
1 polymer ?
#
loop_
_entity_poly.entity_id
_entity_poly.type
_entity_poly.pdbx_seq_one_letter_code
_entity_poly.pdbx_strand_id
1 'polypeptide(L)' 'MSTTTLETTTLDTTADRPARATWTCPNCRCETTTAKKRCTDCGTSRW' A
#
# COMPACT_ATOMS: atom_id res chain seq x y z
N MET A 1 -21.01 34.60 19.04
CA MET A 1 -20.71 33.94 17.75
C MET A 1 -19.23 33.62 17.71
N SER A 2 -18.85 32.45 18.21
CA SER A 2 -17.47 31.94 18.11
C SER A 2 -17.50 30.41 18.22
N THR A 3 -17.53 29.70 17.10
CA THR A 3 -17.18 28.27 17.05
C THR A 3 -15.91 28.17 16.23
N THR A 4 -14.79 28.08 16.94
CA THR A 4 -13.48 27.81 16.35
C THR A 4 -13.51 26.40 15.77
N THR A 5 -13.42 26.29 14.46
CA THR A 5 -13.34 25.03 13.72
C THR A 5 -12.04 24.32 14.11
N LEU A 6 -12.16 23.20 14.83
CA LEU A 6 -11.08 22.24 14.98
C LEU A 6 -10.99 21.45 13.67
N GLU A 7 -10.29 22.01 12.69
CA GLU A 7 -9.77 21.20 11.58
C GLU A 7 -8.56 20.44 12.11
N THR A 8 -8.84 19.36 12.83
CA THR A 8 -7.84 18.30 13.03
C THR A 8 -7.62 17.67 11.66
N THR A 9 -6.77 18.31 10.86
CA THR A 9 -6.05 17.62 9.79
C THR A 9 -5.25 16.53 10.47
N THR A 10 -5.84 15.34 10.60
CA THR A 10 -5.09 14.11 10.69
C THR A 10 -4.27 14.05 9.43
N LEU A 11 -3.07 14.62 9.52
CA LEU A 11 -1.88 14.14 8.86
C LEU A 11 -1.91 12.62 9.04
N ASP A 12 -2.47 11.90 8.07
CA ASP A 12 -2.27 10.46 7.96
C ASP A 12 -0.83 10.26 7.49
N THR A 13 0.08 10.55 8.43
CA THR A 13 1.48 10.21 8.37
C THR A 13 1.53 8.71 8.59
N THR A 14 1.13 7.97 7.55
CA THR A 14 1.43 6.54 7.44
C THR A 14 2.29 6.26 6.21
N ALA A 15 3.03 7.29 5.74
CA ALA A 15 4.02 7.19 4.68
C ALA A 15 5.48 7.25 5.20
N ASP A 16 5.71 7.18 6.52
CA ASP A 16 7.04 7.04 7.15
C ASP A 16 7.27 5.62 7.70
N ARG A 17 6.73 4.62 7.01
CA ARG A 17 7.41 3.32 6.92
C ARG A 17 7.77 3.16 5.46
N PRO A 18 8.88 2.48 5.10
CA PRO A 18 9.06 2.09 3.71
C PRO A 18 7.82 1.29 3.36
N ALA A 19 6.90 1.93 2.64
CA ALA A 19 5.67 1.33 2.16
C ALA A 19 6.16 0.11 1.40
N ARG A 20 5.98 -1.07 2.01
CA ARG A 20 6.55 -2.32 1.54
C ARG A 20 6.12 -2.41 0.09
N ALA A 21 7.03 -2.14 -0.85
CA ALA A 21 6.64 -1.96 -2.23
C ALA A 21 5.87 -3.21 -2.66
N THR A 22 4.58 -3.09 -2.95
CA THR A 22 3.77 -4.19 -3.48
C THR A 22 3.65 -4.04 -4.98
N TRP A 23 3.44 -5.16 -5.67
CA TRP A 23 3.15 -5.20 -7.09
C TRP A 23 1.92 -6.06 -7.31
N THR A 24 1.10 -5.66 -8.27
CA THR A 24 -0.11 -6.39 -8.64
C THR A 24 0.23 -7.50 -9.61
N CYS A 25 -0.18 -8.73 -9.31
CA CYS A 25 0.06 -9.87 -10.19
C CYS A 25 -0.72 -9.74 -11.50
N PRO A 26 -0.12 -9.92 -12.69
CA PRO A 26 -0.85 -9.84 -13.96
C PRO A 26 -1.79 -11.04 -14.19
N ASN A 27 -1.59 -12.16 -13.48
CA ASN A 27 -2.39 -13.37 -13.63
C ASN A 27 -3.65 -13.34 -12.74
N CYS A 28 -3.47 -13.26 -11.43
CA CYS A 28 -4.57 -13.29 -10.47
C CYS A 28 -4.98 -11.90 -9.92
N ARG A 29 -4.25 -10.83 -10.26
CA ARG A 29 -4.47 -9.45 -9.76
C ARG A 29 -4.32 -9.28 -8.24
N CYS A 30 -3.75 -10.26 -7.55
CA CYS A 30 -3.42 -10.13 -6.13
C CYS A 30 -2.22 -9.20 -5.91
N GLU A 31 -2.25 -8.45 -4.81
CA GLU A 31 -1.09 -7.69 -4.34
C GLU A 31 -0.03 -8.64 -3.76
N THR A 32 1.16 -8.56 -4.33
CA THR A 32 2.33 -9.34 -3.89
C THR A 32 3.41 -8.40 -3.42
N THR A 33 4.13 -8.76 -2.36
CA THR A 33 5.30 -8.01 -1.91
C THR A 33 6.43 -8.05 -2.94
N THR A 34 7.02 -6.89 -3.28
CA THR A 34 8.16 -6.74 -4.22
C THR A 34 9.42 -7.49 -3.78
N ALA A 35 9.57 -7.77 -2.48
CA ALA A 35 10.63 -8.66 -2.00
C ALA A 35 10.55 -10.07 -2.60
N LYS A 36 9.37 -10.51 -3.05
CA LYS A 36 9.17 -11.82 -3.69
C LYS A 36 9.12 -11.65 -5.21
N LYS A 37 9.93 -12.47 -5.90
CA LYS A 37 9.96 -12.55 -7.38
C LYS A 37 8.74 -13.25 -7.99
N ARG A 38 7.95 -13.94 -7.16
CA ARG A 38 6.78 -14.73 -7.55
C ARG A 38 5.56 -14.30 -6.74
N CYS A 39 4.40 -14.33 -7.37
CA CYS A 39 3.12 -14.15 -6.72
C CYS A 39 2.95 -15.21 -5.63
N THR A 40 2.53 -14.80 -4.43
CA THR A 40 2.28 -15.71 -3.32
C THR A 40 1.02 -16.54 -3.49
N ASP A 41 0.12 -16.10 -4.35
CA ASP A 41 -1.20 -16.71 -4.55
C ASP A 41 -1.17 -17.72 -5.70
N CYS A 42 -0.78 -17.29 -6.90
CA CYS A 42 -0.78 -18.14 -8.09
C CYS A 42 0.61 -18.61 -8.55
N GLY A 43 1.70 -18.16 -7.92
CA GLY A 43 3.07 -18.54 -8.30
C GLY A 43 3.64 -17.84 -9.55
N THR A 44 2.88 -16.95 -10.20
CA THR A 44 3.34 -16.18 -11.38
C THR A 44 4.60 -15.38 -11.06
N SER A 45 5.64 -15.55 -11.88
CA SER A 45 6.88 -14.77 -11.77
C SER A 45 6.71 -13.40 -12.43
N ARG A 46 7.33 -12.37 -11.85
CA ARG A 46 7.40 -11.01 -12.43
C ARG A 46 8.46 -10.90 -13.55
N TRP A 47 9.20 -11.97 -13.83
CA TRP A 47 10.37 -12.02 -14.72
C TRP A 47 10.10 -13.01 -15.84
#